data_AF-A0A916JZA3-F1
#
_entry.id   AF-A0A916JZA3-F1
#
_cell.length_a   1.000
_cell.length_b   1.000
_cell.length_c   1.000
_cell.angle_alpha   90.00
_cell.angle_beta   90.00
_cell.angle_gamma   90.00
#
_symmetry.space_group_name_H-M   'P 1'
#
loop_
_entity.id
_entity.type
_entity.pdbx_description
1 polymer ?
#
loop_
_entity_poly.entity_id
_entity_poly.type
_entity_poly.pdbx_seq_one_letter_code
_entity_poly.pdbx_strand_id
1 'polypeptide(L)'
;MSADPAQRSDDEELPLSPSETLAHNSAMRVAGATRDGRDPEARTQRALASIVLGFELIVVVLIGLSIFGLALLEPRELGLWIAGGLALACLLGLGFMRMGRIGIAIGWLVHLLMLATAIIMPMALVVGVIFTALWVYCMVKGAQIDRQRAAWLAAQ
;
A
#
# COMPACT_ATOMS: atom_id res chain seq x y z
N MET A 1 -15.46 41.27 -44.18
CA MET A 1 -14.54 40.19 -43.79
C MET A 1 -14.84 39.80 -42.35
N SER A 2 -15.96 39.12 -42.12
CA SER A 2 -16.37 38.64 -40.79
C SER A 2 -15.67 37.31 -40.55
N ALA A 3 -14.71 37.28 -39.64
CA ALA A 3 -14.13 36.02 -39.18
C ALA A 3 -15.24 35.20 -38.52
N ASP A 4 -15.42 33.97 -38.99
CA ASP A 4 -16.35 33.01 -38.42
C ASP A 4 -15.87 32.65 -37.00
N PRO A 5 -16.68 32.90 -35.94
CA PRO A 5 -16.29 32.58 -34.57
C PRO A 5 -16.06 31.10 -34.32
N ALA A 6 -16.57 30.20 -35.18
CA ALA A 6 -16.33 28.76 -35.09
C ALA A 6 -14.92 28.35 -35.54
N GLN A 7 -14.30 29.10 -36.45
CA GLN A 7 -12.97 28.77 -36.95
C GLN A 7 -11.86 29.18 -35.96
N ARG A 8 -12.14 30.18 -35.12
CA ARG A 8 -11.19 30.68 -34.12
C ARG A 8 -10.90 29.68 -33.00
N SER A 9 -11.86 28.82 -32.65
CA SER A 9 -11.67 27.76 -31.64
C SER A 9 -10.87 26.58 -32.16
N ASP A 10 -11.05 26.23 -33.43
CA ASP A 10 -10.40 25.06 -34.05
C ASP A 10 -8.95 25.38 -34.45
N ASP A 11 -8.64 26.65 -34.75
CA ASP A 11 -7.29 27.13 -35.02
C ASP A 11 -6.46 27.41 -33.73
N GLU A 12 -7.10 27.50 -32.55
CA GLU A 12 -6.45 27.70 -31.24
C GLU A 12 -5.98 26.38 -30.58
N GLU A 13 -6.43 25.22 -31.07
CA GLU A 13 -5.89 23.90 -30.71
C GLU A 13 -4.54 23.66 -31.43
N LEU A 14 -3.58 24.52 -31.14
CA LEU A 14 -2.22 24.45 -31.68
C LEU A 14 -1.56 23.12 -31.28
N PRO A 15 -0.99 22.36 -32.24
CA PRO A 15 -0.30 21.11 -31.93
C PRO A 15 0.88 21.41 -31.01
N LEU A 16 0.89 20.76 -29.84
CA LEU A 16 1.90 20.98 -28.79
C LEU A 16 3.31 20.92 -29.37
N SER A 17 4.12 21.92 -29.06
CA SER A 17 5.53 21.93 -29.44
C SER A 17 6.24 20.68 -28.91
N PRO A 18 7.27 20.14 -29.58
CA PRO A 18 8.02 18.98 -29.09
C PRO A 18 8.52 19.15 -27.66
N SER A 19 8.88 20.38 -27.26
CA SER A 19 9.30 20.71 -25.90
C SER A 19 8.14 20.72 -24.89
N GLU A 20 6.95 21.18 -25.29
CA GLU A 20 5.74 21.18 -24.47
C GLU A 20 5.21 19.76 -24.28
N THR A 21 5.27 18.93 -25.31
CA THR A 21 4.94 17.50 -25.22
C THR A 21 5.92 16.78 -24.28
N LEU A 22 7.21 17.12 -24.35
CA LEU A 22 8.23 16.56 -23.46
C LEU A 22 8.03 17.02 -22.01
N ALA A 23 7.70 18.30 -21.80
CA ALA A 23 7.41 18.89 -20.50
C ALA A 23 6.11 18.32 -19.91
N HIS A 24 5.09 18.12 -20.72
CA HIS A 24 3.84 17.50 -20.32
C HIS A 24 4.06 16.03 -19.91
N ASN A 25 4.84 15.28 -20.71
CA ASN A 25 5.19 13.90 -20.41
C ASN A 25 6.07 13.78 -19.16
N SER A 26 7.04 14.69 -18.95
CA SER A 26 7.89 14.68 -17.77
C SER A 26 7.13 15.10 -16.51
N ALA A 27 6.24 16.09 -16.61
CA ALA A 27 5.33 16.49 -15.54
C ALA A 27 4.39 15.34 -15.14
N MET A 28 3.80 14.62 -16.10
CA MET A 28 3.00 13.43 -15.83
C MET A 28 3.82 12.32 -15.13
N ARG A 29 5.07 12.11 -15.54
CA ARG A 29 5.96 11.12 -14.89
C ARG A 29 6.33 11.51 -13.46
N VAL A 30 6.59 12.80 -13.21
CA VAL A 30 6.93 13.34 -11.87
C VAL A 30 5.71 13.36 -10.95
N ALA A 31 4.53 13.69 -11.47
CA ALA A 31 3.25 13.64 -10.74
C ALA A 31 2.81 12.20 -10.36
N GLY A 32 3.62 11.18 -10.68
CA GLY A 32 3.33 9.81 -10.31
C GLY A 32 2.35 9.10 -11.24
N ALA A 33 2.11 9.63 -12.45
CA ALA A 33 1.56 8.82 -13.55
C ALA A 33 2.66 7.88 -14.09
N THR A 34 3.26 7.09 -13.19
CA THR A 34 3.97 5.89 -13.61
C THR A 34 2.92 5.00 -14.27
N ARG A 35 3.03 4.85 -15.59
CA ARG A 35 2.48 3.74 -16.36
C ARG A 35 3.08 2.44 -15.82
N ASP A 36 2.69 2.02 -14.62
CA ASP A 36 2.68 0.60 -14.34
C ASP A 36 1.39 0.08 -14.99
N GLY A 37 1.47 -0.28 -16.26
CA GLY A 37 0.36 -0.84 -17.04
C GLY A 37 -0.02 -2.26 -16.61
N ARG A 38 0.33 -2.66 -15.38
CA ARG A 38 0.07 -3.97 -14.81
C ARG A 38 -0.95 -3.81 -13.68
N ASP A 39 -2.22 -3.84 -14.10
CA ASP A 39 -3.45 -3.84 -13.31
C ASP A 39 -3.81 -2.50 -12.63
N PRO A 40 -4.53 -1.58 -13.34
CA PRO A 40 -5.21 -0.45 -12.70
C PRO A 40 -6.14 -0.90 -11.57
N GLU A 41 -6.60 -2.14 -11.62
CA GLU A 41 -7.45 -2.81 -10.64
C GLU A 41 -6.79 -3.12 -9.28
N ALA A 42 -5.49 -2.87 -9.09
CA ALA A 42 -4.82 -3.19 -7.82
C ALA A 42 -4.06 -2.01 -7.19
N ARG A 43 -4.11 -0.80 -7.78
CA ARG A 43 -3.25 0.31 -7.35
C ARG A 43 -3.69 0.87 -6.00
N THR A 44 -4.99 1.03 -5.76
CA THR A 44 -5.52 1.53 -4.49
C THR A 44 -5.41 0.47 -3.41
N GLN A 45 -5.74 -0.78 -3.74
CA GLN A 45 -5.62 -1.91 -2.83
C GLN A 45 -4.17 -2.09 -2.34
N ARG A 46 -3.18 -2.04 -3.23
CA ARG A 46 -1.75 -2.14 -2.88
C ARG A 46 -1.28 -0.97 -2.01
N ALA A 47 -1.73 0.26 -2.29
CA ALA A 47 -1.39 1.43 -1.49
C ALA A 47 -1.92 1.32 -0.06
N LEU A 48 -3.21 1.02 0.10
CA LEU A 48 -3.83 0.81 1.42
C LEU A 48 -3.15 -0.32 2.19
N ALA A 49 -2.86 -1.44 1.53
CA ALA A 49 -2.16 -2.56 2.14
C ALA A 49 -0.76 -2.17 2.61
N SER A 50 -0.04 -1.36 1.84
CA SER A 50 1.32 -0.94 2.20
C SER A 50 1.34 -0.04 3.44
N ILE A 51 0.31 0.80 3.59
CA ILE A 51 0.11 1.62 4.78
C ILE A 51 -0.14 0.74 6.00
N VAL A 52 -1.04 -0.25 5.88
CA VAL A 52 -1.33 -1.19 6.98
C VAL A 52 -0.07 -1.95 7.41
N LEU A 53 0.69 -2.50 6.46
CA LEU A 53 1.97 -3.18 6.77
C LEU A 53 3.04 -2.24 7.35
N GLY A 54 3.07 -0.97 6.91
CA GLY A 54 4.00 0.02 7.45
C GLY A 54 3.72 0.35 8.91
N PHE A 55 2.44 0.50 9.28
CA PHE A 55 2.04 0.69 10.67
C PHE A 55 2.22 -0.59 11.49
N GLU A 56 1.95 -1.76 10.92
CA GLU A 56 2.22 -3.06 11.54
C GLU A 56 3.68 -3.18 11.98
N LEU A 57 4.62 -2.78 11.12
CA LEU A 57 6.05 -2.75 11.45
C LEU A 57 6.34 -1.95 12.72
N ILE A 58 5.69 -0.79 12.88
CA ILE A 58 5.84 0.07 14.06
C ILE A 58 5.27 -0.65 15.29
N VAL A 59 4.08 -1.24 15.17
CA VAL A 59 3.42 -2.00 16.24
C VAL A 59 4.30 -3.17 16.72
N VAL A 60 4.88 -3.92 15.79
CA VAL A 60 5.78 -5.05 16.08
C VAL A 60 7.00 -4.61 16.88
N VAL A 61 7.63 -3.49 16.51
CA VAL A 61 8.77 -2.92 17.26
C VAL A 61 8.34 -2.52 18.68
N LEU A 62 7.18 -1.89 18.83
CA LEU A 62 6.65 -1.50 20.14
C LEU A 62 6.30 -2.72 21.02
N ILE A 63 5.73 -3.77 20.44
CA ILE A 63 5.45 -5.03 21.14
C ILE A 63 6.77 -5.64 21.62
N GLY A 64 7.78 -5.70 20.76
CA GLY A 64 9.13 -6.15 21.10
C GLY A 64 9.75 -5.42 22.28
N LEU A 65 9.73 -4.09 22.21
CA LEU A 65 10.22 -3.22 23.27
C LEU A 65 9.44 -3.43 24.57
N SER A 66 8.13 -3.67 24.48
CA SER A 66 7.28 -3.92 25.64
C SER A 66 7.57 -5.29 26.28
N ILE A 67 7.79 -6.35 25.47
CA ILE A 67 8.19 -7.67 25.97
C ILE A 67 9.54 -7.59 26.69
N PHE A 68 10.50 -6.87 26.09
CA PHE A 68 11.80 -6.62 26.69
C PHE A 68 11.70 -5.78 27.98
N GLY A 69 10.95 -4.68 27.94
CA GLY A 69 10.81 -3.73 29.06
C GLY A 69 10.03 -4.29 30.25
N LEU A 70 9.05 -5.16 30.01
CA LEU A 70 8.30 -5.85 31.05
C LEU A 70 8.99 -7.14 31.53
N ALA A 71 10.14 -7.51 30.94
CA ALA A 71 10.87 -8.75 31.23
C ALA A 71 9.97 -10.00 31.20
N LEU A 72 9.05 -10.06 30.23
CA LEU A 72 8.03 -11.13 30.12
C LEU A 72 8.62 -12.49 29.72
N LEU A 73 9.86 -12.53 29.24
CA LEU A 73 10.57 -13.74 28.81
C LEU A 73 11.94 -13.81 29.48
N GLU A 74 12.32 -15.00 29.95
CA GLU A 74 13.69 -15.33 30.31
C GLU A 74 14.26 -16.30 29.27
N PRO A 75 15.38 -15.97 28.59
CA PRO A 75 16.15 -14.72 28.62
C PRO A 75 15.48 -13.53 27.90
N ARG A 76 15.62 -12.32 28.50
CA ARG A 76 15.01 -11.05 28.04
C ARG A 76 15.26 -10.69 26.58
N GLU A 77 16.40 -11.12 26.03
CA GLU A 77 16.82 -10.83 24.67
C GLU A 77 15.92 -11.49 23.62
N LEU A 78 15.20 -12.56 24.00
CA LEU A 78 14.23 -13.22 23.12
C LEU A 78 13.14 -12.26 22.63
N GLY A 79 12.71 -11.30 23.45
CA GLY A 79 11.75 -10.29 23.03
C GLY A 79 12.23 -9.45 21.84
N LEU A 80 13.53 -9.10 21.82
CA LEU A 80 14.15 -8.35 20.74
C LEU A 80 14.36 -9.20 19.48
N TRP A 81 14.70 -10.48 19.64
CA TRP A 81 14.81 -11.42 18.52
C TRP A 81 13.47 -11.68 17.84
N ILE A 82 12.40 -11.85 18.63
CA ILE A 82 11.04 -12.03 18.12
C ILE A 82 10.60 -10.77 17.37
N ALA A 83 10.82 -9.59 17.96
CA ALA A 83 10.49 -8.33 17.32
C ALA A 83 11.27 -8.07 16.04
N GLY A 84 12.57 -8.35 16.04
CA GLY A 84 13.44 -8.24 14.87
C GLY A 84 13.02 -9.21 13.76
N GLY A 85 12.70 -10.46 14.10
CA GLY A 85 12.22 -11.46 13.15
C GLY A 85 10.87 -11.07 12.54
N LEU A 86 9.94 -10.58 13.35
CA LEU A 86 8.62 -10.15 12.89
C LEU A 86 8.70 -8.85 12.07
N ALA A 87 9.60 -7.93 12.43
CA ALA A 87 9.88 -6.73 11.65
C ALA A 87 10.49 -7.06 10.28
N LEU A 88 11.41 -8.03 10.23
CA LEU A 88 11.96 -8.54 8.98
C LEU A 88 10.86 -9.21 8.12
N ALA A 89 9.95 -9.96 8.74
CA ALA A 89 8.81 -10.54 8.04
C ALA A 89 7.88 -9.47 7.45
N CYS A 90 7.61 -8.37 8.16
CA CYS A 90 6.88 -7.21 7.64
C CYS A 90 7.60 -6.56 6.44
N LEU A 91 8.92 -6.36 6.53
CA LEU A 91 9.73 -5.81 5.45
C LEU A 91 9.73 -6.71 4.21
N LEU A 92 9.85 -8.02 4.41
CA LEU A 92 9.73 -9.01 3.34
C LEU A 92 8.32 -8.97 2.72
N GLY A 93 7.27 -8.89 3.54
CA GLY A 93 5.90 -8.69 3.06
C GLY A 93 5.74 -7.44 2.21
N LEU A 94 6.35 -6.32 2.62
CA LEU A 94 6.33 -5.06 1.86
C LEU A 94 7.07 -5.20 0.52
N GLY A 95 8.21 -5.89 0.50
CA GLY A 95 8.97 -6.18 -0.72
C GLY A 95 8.23 -7.10 -1.68
N PHE A 96 7.58 -8.14 -1.15
CA PHE A 96 6.83 -9.10 -1.95
C PHE A 96 5.45 -8.59 -2.39
N MET A 97 4.93 -7.52 -1.80
CA MET A 97 3.68 -6.92 -2.27
C MET A 97 3.79 -6.32 -3.68
N ARG A 98 5.03 -6.08 -4.15
CA ARG A 98 5.32 -5.76 -5.57
C ARG A 98 5.20 -6.96 -6.52
N MET A 99 5.14 -8.20 -6.01
CA MET A 99 5.21 -9.44 -6.80
C MET A 99 3.83 -10.07 -7.13
N GLY A 100 2.71 -9.40 -6.83
CA GLY A 100 1.36 -9.86 -7.21
C GLY A 100 0.63 -10.64 -6.11
N ARG A 101 -0.07 -11.73 -6.46
CA ARG A 101 -0.96 -12.50 -5.55
C ARG A 101 -0.25 -13.08 -4.31
N ILE A 102 1.07 -13.27 -4.39
CA ILE A 102 1.90 -13.81 -3.30
C ILE A 102 1.95 -12.82 -2.11
N GLY A 103 1.87 -11.51 -2.36
CA GLY A 103 1.87 -10.50 -1.30
C GLY A 103 0.71 -10.63 -0.32
N ILE A 104 -0.47 -11.07 -0.80
CA ILE A 104 -1.65 -11.26 0.05
C ILE A 104 -1.44 -12.45 1.01
N ALA A 105 -0.85 -13.55 0.53
CA ALA A 105 -0.55 -14.72 1.35
C ALA A 105 0.50 -14.40 2.43
N ILE A 106 1.52 -13.61 2.10
CA ILE A 106 2.53 -13.19 3.07
C ILE A 106 1.94 -12.23 4.10
N GLY A 107 1.05 -11.31 3.70
CA GLY A 107 0.37 -10.43 4.66
C GLY A 107 -0.47 -11.21 5.68
N TRP A 108 -1.13 -12.29 5.26
CA TRP A 108 -1.81 -13.22 6.16
C TRP A 108 -0.84 -13.96 7.10
N LEU A 109 0.31 -14.40 6.59
CA LEU A 109 1.35 -15.04 7.40
C LEU A 109 1.87 -14.08 8.49
N VAL A 110 2.14 -12.82 8.13
CA VAL A 110 2.60 -11.79 9.07
C VAL A 110 1.57 -11.53 10.17
N HIS A 111 0.28 -11.38 9.82
CA HIS A 111 -0.77 -11.20 10.82
C HIS A 111 -0.92 -12.42 11.75
N LEU A 112 -0.81 -13.64 11.21
CA LEU A 112 -0.80 -14.86 12.02
C LEU A 112 0.36 -14.87 13.02
N LEU A 113 1.56 -14.47 12.59
CA LEU A 113 2.72 -14.35 13.47
C LEU A 113 2.53 -13.25 14.52
N MET A 114 1.92 -12.12 14.17
CA MET A 114 1.60 -11.09 15.15
C MET A 114 0.55 -11.56 16.17
N LEU A 115 -0.52 -12.23 15.72
CA LEU A 115 -1.52 -12.85 16.59
C LEU A 115 -0.91 -13.92 17.50
N ALA A 116 0.06 -14.69 17.02
CA ALA A 116 0.80 -15.64 17.86
C ALA A 116 1.61 -14.93 18.96
N THR A 117 2.17 -13.76 18.66
CA THR A 117 2.88 -12.92 19.65
C THR A 117 1.95 -12.44 20.76
N ALA A 118 0.66 -12.32 20.46
CA ALA A 118 -0.35 -11.94 21.45
C ALA A 118 -0.62 -13.02 22.52
N ILE A 119 -0.17 -14.25 22.34
CA ILE A 119 -0.21 -15.29 23.39
C ILE A 119 0.72 -14.91 24.54
N ILE A 120 1.86 -14.30 24.23
CA ILE A 120 2.85 -13.84 25.22
C ILE A 120 2.39 -12.52 25.85
N MET A 121 1.83 -11.63 25.03
CA MET A 121 1.32 -10.33 25.47
C MET A 121 -0.16 -10.19 25.06
N PRO A 122 -1.12 -10.57 25.92
CA PRO A 122 -2.55 -10.52 25.59
C PRO A 122 -3.03 -9.14 25.16
N MET A 123 -2.42 -8.06 25.66
CA MET A 123 -2.74 -6.69 25.25
C MET A 123 -2.39 -6.41 23.78
N ALA A 124 -1.41 -7.10 23.21
CA ALA A 124 -1.09 -7.02 21.78
C ALA A 124 -2.18 -7.68 20.90
N LEU A 125 -3.04 -8.53 21.48
CA LEU A 125 -4.11 -9.20 20.75
C LEU A 125 -5.13 -8.21 20.21
N VAL A 126 -5.52 -7.23 21.03
CA VAL A 126 -6.49 -6.21 20.63
C VAL A 126 -5.98 -5.43 19.43
N VAL A 127 -4.70 -5.01 19.49
CA VAL A 127 -4.05 -4.29 18.39
C VAL A 127 -3.97 -5.16 17.14
N GLY A 128 -3.52 -6.41 17.27
CA GLY A 128 -3.40 -7.33 16.14
C GLY A 128 -4.72 -7.70 15.49
N VAL A 129 -5.80 -7.86 16.26
CA VAL A 129 -7.14 -8.10 15.71
C VAL A 129 -7.63 -6.88 14.92
N ILE A 130 -7.44 -5.66 15.45
CA ILE A 130 -7.85 -4.43 14.75
C ILE A 130 -7.06 -4.28 13.45
N PHE A 131 -5.75 -4.49 13.47
CA PHE A 131 -4.91 -4.43 12.27
C PHE A 131 -5.27 -5.50 11.24
N THR A 132 -5.53 -6.74 11.69
CA THR A 132 -6.01 -7.82 10.81
C THR A 132 -7.35 -7.48 10.18
N ALA A 133 -8.28 -6.92 10.95
CA ALA A 133 -9.58 -6.48 10.44
C ALA A 133 -9.42 -5.35 9.41
N LEU A 134 -8.54 -4.39 9.68
CA LEU A 134 -8.22 -3.30 8.76
C LEU A 134 -7.58 -3.83 7.48
N TRP A 135 -6.67 -4.80 7.58
CA TRP A 135 -6.09 -5.49 6.43
C TRP A 135 -7.16 -6.12 5.54
N VAL A 136 -8.05 -6.93 6.12
CA VAL A 136 -9.16 -7.57 5.39
C VAL A 136 -10.06 -6.51 4.75
N TYR A 137 -10.38 -5.45 5.48
CA TYR A 137 -11.18 -4.33 4.97
C TYR A 137 -10.50 -3.65 3.77
N CYS A 138 -9.19 -3.34 3.86
CA CYS A 138 -8.41 -2.76 2.78
C CYS A 138 -8.34 -3.68 1.54
N MET A 139 -8.26 -4.99 1.73
CA MET A 139 -8.32 -5.96 0.64
C MET A 139 -9.68 -5.96 -0.06
N VAL A 140 -10.78 -6.01 0.69
CA VAL A 140 -12.14 -6.07 0.14
C VAL A 140 -12.53 -4.74 -0.52
N LYS A 141 -12.34 -3.63 0.19
CA LYS A 141 -12.71 -2.29 -0.29
C LYS A 141 -11.76 -1.75 -1.34
N GLY A 142 -10.46 -2.01 -1.21
CA GLY A 142 -9.49 -1.66 -2.24
C GLY A 142 -9.86 -2.30 -3.57
N ALA A 143 -10.17 -3.60 -3.57
CA ALA A 143 -10.62 -4.30 -4.77
C ALA A 143 -11.97 -3.78 -5.29
N GLN A 144 -12.89 -3.34 -4.42
CA GLN A 144 -14.16 -2.75 -4.84
C GLN A 144 -13.97 -1.39 -5.52
N ILE A 145 -13.17 -0.50 -4.93
CA ILE A 145 -12.85 0.82 -5.48
C ILE A 145 -12.11 0.68 -6.81
N ASP A 146 -11.15 -0.23 -6.85
CA ASP A 146 -10.35 -0.46 -8.04
C ASP A 146 -11.21 -1.04 -9.19
N ARG A 147 -12.17 -1.93 -8.92
CA ARG A 147 -13.16 -2.40 -9.91
C ARG A 147 -14.07 -1.27 -10.41
N GLN A 148 -14.53 -0.39 -9.52
CA GLN A 148 -15.36 0.77 -9.90
C GLN A 148 -14.57 1.73 -10.79
N ARG A 149 -13.29 1.94 -10.49
CA ARG A 149 -12.40 2.79 -11.27
C ARG A 149 -12.10 2.20 -12.65
N ALA A 150 -11.93 0.89 -12.75
CA ALA A 150 -11.76 0.19 -14.02
C ALA A 150 -13.03 0.30 -14.89
N ALA A 151 -14.22 0.15 -14.31
CA ALA A 151 -15.49 0.32 -15.03
C ALA A 151 -15.69 1.75 -15.55
N TRP A 152 -15.30 2.77 -14.78
CA TRP A 152 -15.37 4.17 -15.21
C TRP A 152 -14.41 4.48 -16.36
N LEU A 153 -13.18 3.96 -16.30
CA LEU A 153 -12.19 4.10 -17.39
C LEU A 153 -12.58 3.34 -18.66
N ALA A 154 -13.30 2.23 -18.56
CA ALA A 154 -13.79 1.46 -19.71
C ALA A 154 -15.03 2.09 -20.37
N ALA A 155 -15.71 3.00 -19.66
CA ALA A 155 -16.89 3.72 -20.16
C ALA A 155 -16.55 5.10 -20.77
N GLN A 156 -15.27 5.46 -20.83
CA GLN A 156 -14.74 6.75 -21.30
C GLN A 156 -13.86 6.52 -22.53
#